data_AF-A0A7X3K552-F1
#
_entry.id   AF-A0A7X3K552-F1
#
_cell.length_a   1.000
_cell.length_b   1.000
_cell.length_c   1.000
_cell.angle_alpha   90.00
_cell.angle_beta   90.00
_cell.angle_gamma   90.00
#
_symmetry.space_group_name_H-M   'P 1'
#
loop_
_entity.id
_entity.type
_entity.pdbx_description
1 polymer ?
#
loop_
_entity_poly.entity_id
_entity_poly.type
_entity_poly.pdbx_seq_one_letter_code
_entity_poly.pdbx_strand_id
1 'polypeptide(L)'
;VAYSRIEGDKILCAAYSHELPRYGIKVGLTNYAAAYCTGLLLARRLLKQLDLDKIYEGTTDVNGDEYNVEDVDSGPGAFRCYLDVGLHRTTTGARIFGAMKGAVDGGLNIPHSVNRFPGFDNESKSLKADVHRSHIFAFSSSSLKA
;
A
#
# COMPACT_ATOMS: atom_id res chain seq x y z
N VAL A 1 -8.32 6.16 -6.63
CA VAL A 1 -8.97 5.05 -7.39
C VAL A 1 -9.92 5.65 -8.40
N ALA A 2 -9.73 5.31 -9.66
CA ALA A 2 -10.53 5.81 -10.77
C ALA A 2 -10.96 4.65 -11.68
N TYR A 3 -12.00 4.86 -12.46
CA TYR A 3 -12.39 3.96 -13.55
C TYR A 3 -12.86 4.79 -14.74
N SER A 4 -12.72 4.24 -15.94
CA SER A 4 -12.97 4.98 -17.17
C SER A 4 -14.44 4.94 -17.62
N ARG A 5 -14.91 6.07 -18.16
CA ARG A 5 -16.17 6.22 -18.90
C ARG A 5 -15.89 7.00 -20.19
N ILE A 6 -16.81 6.96 -21.16
CA ILE A 6 -16.66 7.67 -22.44
C ILE A 6 -16.49 9.19 -22.23
N GLU A 7 -17.19 9.75 -21.25
CA GLU A 7 -17.10 11.17 -20.89
C GLU A 7 -15.81 11.55 -20.14
N GLY A 8 -14.97 10.58 -19.80
CA GLY A 8 -13.78 10.74 -18.97
C GLY A 8 -13.77 9.86 -17.73
N ASP A 9 -12.62 9.81 -17.07
CA ASP A 9 -12.44 9.02 -15.85
C ASP A 9 -13.27 9.57 -14.69
N LYS A 10 -13.85 8.65 -13.91
CA LYS A 10 -14.57 8.97 -12.68
C LYS A 10 -13.73 8.55 -11.49
N ILE A 11 -13.49 9.50 -10.59
CA ILE A 11 -12.77 9.25 -9.34
C ILE A 11 -13.74 8.65 -8.32
N LEU A 12 -13.43 7.45 -7.84
CA LEU A 12 -14.22 6.77 -6.80
C LEU A 12 -13.80 7.21 -5.39
N CYS A 13 -12.50 7.32 -5.17
CA CYS A 13 -11.90 7.73 -3.89
C CYS A 13 -10.50 8.30 -4.13
N ALA A 14 -10.09 9.27 -3.32
CA ALA A 14 -8.77 9.89 -3.34
C ALA A 14 -8.21 10.02 -1.91
N ALA A 15 -6.88 10.03 -1.80
CA ALA A 15 -6.14 10.30 -0.57
C ALA A 15 -4.85 11.05 -0.92
N TYR A 16 -4.39 11.92 -0.03
CA TYR A 16 -3.26 12.82 -0.27
C TYR A 16 -2.33 12.88 0.93
N SER A 17 -1.02 12.92 0.69
CA SER A 17 -0.06 12.97 1.79
C SER A 17 -0.15 14.25 2.63
N HIS A 18 -0.66 15.36 2.08
CA HIS A 18 -0.92 16.60 2.82
C HIS A 18 -2.03 16.49 3.87
N GLU A 19 -2.81 15.40 3.88
CA GLU A 19 -3.82 15.14 4.91
C GLU A 19 -3.28 14.28 6.06
N LEU A 20 -2.09 13.66 5.90
CA LEU A 20 -1.43 12.86 6.92
C LEU A 20 -1.11 13.60 8.24
N PRO A 21 -0.88 14.93 8.27
CA PRO A 21 -0.75 15.66 9.52
C PRO A 21 -1.93 15.49 10.49
N ARG A 22 -3.15 15.21 9.98
CA ARG A 22 -4.33 14.92 10.80
C ARG A 22 -4.22 13.60 11.57
N TYR A 23 -3.33 12.71 11.12
CA TYR A 23 -3.09 11.38 11.68
C TYR A 23 -1.73 11.28 12.40
N GLY A 24 -1.07 12.41 12.67
CA GLY A 24 0.17 12.48 13.45
C GLY A 24 1.46 12.62 12.64
N ILE A 25 1.43 12.47 11.31
CA ILE A 25 2.62 12.63 10.46
C ILE A 25 2.71 14.07 9.96
N LYS A 26 3.43 14.92 10.68
CA LYS A 26 3.48 16.38 10.42
C LYS A 26 4.43 16.79 9.29
N VAL A 27 5.50 16.03 9.06
CA VAL A 27 6.58 16.35 8.11
C VAL A 27 7.01 15.09 7.35
N GLY A 28 7.84 15.22 6.31
CA GLY A 28 8.33 14.07 5.54
C GLY A 28 7.27 13.43 4.63
N LEU A 29 6.33 14.20 4.11
CA LEU A 29 5.12 13.73 3.40
C LEU A 29 5.37 13.15 2.00
N THR A 30 6.63 12.97 1.61
CA THR A 30 7.03 12.51 0.26
C THR A 30 7.98 11.32 0.29
N ASN A 31 8.25 10.74 1.47
CA ASN A 31 9.08 9.56 1.66
C ASN A 31 8.28 8.25 1.45
N TYR A 32 8.96 7.09 1.57
CA TYR A 32 8.34 5.77 1.40
C TYR A 32 7.24 5.50 2.43
N ALA A 33 7.50 5.82 3.71
CA ALA A 33 6.53 5.66 4.80
C ALA A 33 5.25 6.49 4.56
N ALA A 34 5.38 7.75 4.15
CA ALA A 34 4.25 8.61 3.81
C ALA A 34 3.47 8.08 2.60
N ALA A 35 4.15 7.51 1.60
CA ALA A 35 3.48 6.85 0.48
C ALA A 35 2.66 5.63 0.97
N TYR A 36 3.25 4.78 1.81
CA TYR A 36 2.55 3.66 2.46
C TYR A 36 1.32 4.14 3.24
N CYS A 37 1.47 5.13 4.12
CA CYS A 37 0.34 5.67 4.90
C CYS A 37 -0.75 6.26 3.99
N THR A 38 -0.39 6.90 2.88
CA THR A 38 -1.37 7.43 1.92
C THR A 38 -2.13 6.31 1.21
N GLY A 39 -1.45 5.23 0.83
CA GLY A 39 -2.07 4.02 0.26
C GLY A 39 -3.03 3.35 1.25
N LEU A 40 -2.60 3.18 2.50
CA LEU A 40 -3.42 2.63 3.58
C LEU A 40 -4.66 3.50 3.83
N LEU A 41 -4.49 4.82 3.90
CA LEU A 41 -5.60 5.75 4.06
C LEU A 41 -6.60 5.66 2.89
N LEU A 42 -6.11 5.57 1.65
CA LEU A 42 -6.94 5.37 0.47
C LEU A 42 -7.77 4.09 0.56
N ALA A 43 -7.14 2.97 0.93
CA ALA A 43 -7.79 1.67 1.07
C ALA A 43 -8.89 1.70 2.14
N ARG A 44 -8.56 2.14 3.36
CA ARG A 44 -9.54 2.21 4.45
C ARG A 44 -10.69 3.16 4.14
N ARG A 45 -10.41 4.30 3.50
CA ARG A 45 -11.43 5.27 3.06
C ARG A 45 -12.36 4.67 2.00
N LEU A 46 -11.80 3.99 1.01
CA LEU A 46 -12.58 3.36 -0.05
C LEU A 46 -13.45 2.21 0.48
N LEU A 47 -12.87 1.29 1.25
CA LEU A 47 -13.62 0.17 1.81
C LEU A 47 -14.72 0.66 2.76
N LYS A 48 -14.47 1.76 3.49
CA LYS A 48 -15.50 2.38 4.32
C LYS A 48 -16.67 2.92 3.50
N GLN A 49 -16.39 3.56 2.37
CA GLN A 49 -17.42 4.09 1.47
C GLN A 49 -18.26 2.98 0.82
N LEU A 50 -17.72 1.77 0.71
CA LEU A 50 -18.39 0.60 0.13
C LEU A 50 -18.94 -0.38 1.19
N ASP A 51 -18.87 -0.03 2.48
CA ASP A 51 -19.26 -0.88 3.61
C ASP A 51 -18.55 -2.25 3.66
N LEU A 52 -17.32 -2.31 3.14
CA LEU A 52 -16.45 -3.50 3.12
C LEU A 52 -15.37 -3.47 4.21
N ASP A 53 -15.27 -2.37 4.97
CA ASP A 53 -14.18 -2.10 5.92
C ASP A 53 -14.05 -3.15 7.03
N LYS A 54 -15.17 -3.72 7.47
CA LYS A 54 -15.21 -4.74 8.54
C LYS A 54 -14.94 -6.15 8.04
N ILE A 55 -15.18 -6.41 6.76
CA ILE A 55 -14.99 -7.74 6.15
C ILE A 55 -13.52 -7.89 5.76
N TYR A 56 -12.97 -6.85 5.14
CA TYR A 56 -11.61 -6.81 4.64
C TYR A 56 -10.79 -5.82 5.47
N GLU A 57 -10.43 -6.20 6.70
CA GLU A 57 -9.64 -5.35 7.60
C GLU A 57 -8.20 -5.15 7.11
N GLY A 58 -7.67 -6.13 6.36
CA GLY A 58 -6.29 -6.13 5.88
C GLY A 58 -5.31 -6.64 6.95
N THR A 59 -4.07 -6.16 6.90
CA THR A 59 -3.02 -6.53 7.85
C THR A 59 -3.02 -5.57 9.04
N THR A 60 -3.33 -6.06 10.24
CA THR A 60 -3.33 -5.26 11.48
C THR A 60 -1.94 -5.12 12.10
N ASP A 61 -1.07 -6.12 11.94
CA ASP A 61 0.32 -6.08 12.38
C ASP A 61 1.28 -6.07 11.17
N VAL A 62 1.86 -4.90 10.91
CA VAL A 62 2.67 -4.66 9.71
C VAL A 62 4.07 -5.27 9.88
N ASN A 63 4.27 -6.45 9.32
CA ASN A 63 5.54 -7.19 9.36
C ASN A 63 6.43 -7.00 8.12
N GLY A 64 5.93 -6.35 7.06
CA GLY A 64 6.66 -6.10 5.81
C GLY A 64 6.70 -7.28 4.82
N ASP A 65 6.03 -8.38 5.13
CA ASP A 65 5.95 -9.56 4.27
C ASP A 65 4.90 -9.40 3.16
N GLU A 66 4.83 -10.36 2.24
CA GLU A 66 3.77 -10.45 1.24
C GLU A 66 2.40 -10.66 1.91
N TYR A 67 1.41 -9.92 1.46
CA TYR A 67 0.02 -10.08 1.88
C TYR A 67 -0.86 -9.91 0.65
N ASN A 68 -1.82 -10.80 0.48
CA ASN A 68 -2.86 -10.68 -0.53
C ASN A 68 -4.19 -11.00 0.16
N VAL A 69 -5.16 -10.10 0.04
CA VAL A 69 -6.50 -10.36 0.57
C VAL A 69 -7.19 -11.42 -0.30
N GLU A 70 -7.80 -12.41 0.35
CA GLU A 70 -8.62 -13.44 -0.30
C GLU A 70 -10.11 -13.12 -0.14
N ASP A 71 -10.92 -13.62 -1.06
CA ASP A 71 -12.37 -13.46 -0.99
C ASP A 71 -12.93 -14.27 0.19
N VAL A 72 -14.00 -13.78 0.82
CA VAL A 72 -14.70 -14.55 1.85
C VAL A 72 -15.65 -15.55 1.18
N ASP A 73 -15.81 -16.74 1.76
CA ASP A 73 -16.65 -17.81 1.20
C ASP A 73 -18.13 -17.40 1.05
N SER A 74 -18.61 -16.50 1.90
CA SER A 74 -20.00 -16.06 1.93
C SER A 74 -20.09 -14.56 2.16
N GLY A 75 -20.01 -13.79 1.08
CA GLY A 75 -20.09 -12.33 1.13
C GLY A 75 -19.74 -11.67 -0.21
N PRO A 76 -19.71 -10.32 -0.24
CA PRO A 76 -19.14 -9.59 -1.37
C PRO A 76 -17.64 -9.88 -1.48
N GLY A 77 -17.12 -10.03 -2.69
CA GLY A 77 -15.69 -10.23 -2.93
C GLY A 77 -14.84 -9.00 -2.60
N ALA A 78 -13.53 -9.21 -2.46
CA ALA A 78 -12.58 -8.17 -2.15
C ALA A 78 -12.52 -7.14 -3.29
N PHE A 79 -12.38 -5.86 -2.94
CA PHE A 79 -12.33 -4.82 -3.95
C PHE A 79 -11.03 -4.94 -4.77
N ARG A 80 -11.17 -5.37 -6.03
CA ARG A 80 -10.05 -5.56 -6.95
C ARG A 80 -9.71 -4.27 -7.68
N CYS A 81 -8.44 -3.89 -7.67
CA CYS A 81 -7.93 -2.79 -8.47
C CYS A 81 -6.51 -3.06 -8.98
N TYR A 82 -6.05 -2.22 -9.90
CA TYR A 82 -4.76 -2.36 -10.57
C TYR A 82 -3.93 -1.11 -10.33
N LEU A 83 -2.63 -1.29 -10.09
CA LEU A 83 -1.71 -0.19 -9.96
C LEU A 83 -1.41 0.41 -11.34
N ASP A 84 -1.68 1.71 -11.48
CA ASP A 84 -1.18 2.52 -12.59
C ASP A 84 0.02 3.33 -12.09
N VAL A 85 1.19 3.11 -12.71
CA VAL A 85 2.43 3.84 -12.37
C VAL A 85 2.65 5.08 -13.23
N GLY A 86 1.80 5.30 -14.24
CA GLY A 86 2.00 6.32 -15.26
C GLY A 86 3.38 6.18 -15.91
N LEU A 87 4.14 7.28 -15.93
CA LEU A 87 5.49 7.34 -16.52
C LEU A 87 6.61 7.00 -15.52
N HIS A 88 6.29 6.59 -14.29
CA HIS A 88 7.32 6.25 -13.31
C HIS A 88 8.06 4.97 -13.70
N ARG A 89 9.39 5.02 -13.64
CA ARG A 89 10.23 3.83 -13.80
C ARG A 89 10.04 2.87 -12.63
N THR A 90 9.75 1.61 -12.92
CA THR A 90 9.49 0.55 -11.95
C THR A 90 10.80 -0.07 -11.40
N THR A 91 11.55 0.70 -10.61
CA THR A 91 12.76 0.20 -9.92
C THR A 91 12.42 -0.37 -8.54
N THR A 92 13.21 -1.35 -8.10
CA THR A 92 13.10 -1.91 -6.74
C THR A 92 13.34 -0.81 -5.70
N GLY A 93 12.46 -0.71 -4.71
CA GLY A 93 12.47 0.32 -3.67
C GLY A 93 11.78 1.65 -4.06
N ALA A 94 11.18 1.75 -5.25
CA ALA A 94 10.44 2.95 -5.62
C ALA A 94 9.23 3.17 -4.70
N ARG A 95 9.05 4.40 -4.21
CA ARG A 95 7.98 4.77 -3.26
C ARG A 95 6.56 4.52 -3.74
N ILE A 96 6.34 4.41 -5.06
CA ILE A 96 5.03 4.07 -5.62
C ILE A 96 4.57 2.68 -5.17
N PHE A 97 5.51 1.75 -4.98
CA PHE A 97 5.23 0.44 -4.42
C PHE A 97 4.97 0.48 -2.92
N GLY A 98 5.47 1.51 -2.22
CA GLY A 98 5.04 1.81 -0.85
C GLY A 98 3.55 2.14 -0.78
N ALA A 99 3.06 3.01 -1.67
CA ALA A 99 1.63 3.32 -1.76
C ALA A 99 0.79 2.08 -2.15
N MET A 100 1.26 1.27 -3.10
CA MET A 100 0.62 0.00 -3.43
C MET A 100 0.55 -0.93 -2.20
N LYS A 101 1.67 -1.12 -1.49
CA LYS A 101 1.73 -1.98 -0.31
C LYS A 101 0.82 -1.49 0.81
N GLY A 102 0.77 -0.19 1.08
CA GLY A 102 -0.18 0.36 2.05
C GLY A 102 -1.64 0.11 1.66
N ALA A 103 -1.96 0.21 0.36
CA ALA A 103 -3.31 -0.08 -0.12
C ALA A 103 -3.69 -1.57 -0.01
N VAL A 104 -2.74 -2.45 -0.30
CA VAL A 104 -2.86 -3.90 -0.13
C VAL A 104 -3.07 -4.26 1.34
N ASP A 105 -2.20 -3.78 2.22
CA ASP A 105 -2.30 -4.01 3.68
C ASP A 105 -3.58 -3.39 4.26
N GLY A 106 -4.16 -2.39 3.60
CA GLY A 106 -5.45 -1.82 3.96
C GLY A 106 -6.68 -2.64 3.56
N GLY A 107 -6.48 -3.76 2.84
CA GLY A 107 -7.53 -4.70 2.45
C GLY A 107 -7.97 -4.63 0.98
N LEU A 108 -7.25 -3.93 0.09
CA LEU A 108 -7.54 -3.97 -1.34
C LEU A 108 -6.87 -5.16 -2.01
N ASN A 109 -7.58 -5.78 -2.97
CA ASN A 109 -7.01 -6.81 -3.82
C ASN A 109 -6.29 -6.16 -5.00
N ILE A 110 -4.96 -5.98 -4.86
CA ILE A 110 -4.08 -5.50 -5.93
C ILE A 110 -3.10 -6.61 -6.30
N PRO A 111 -3.23 -7.23 -7.49
CA PRO A 111 -2.28 -8.22 -7.94
C PRO A 111 -0.87 -7.62 -8.05
N HIS A 112 0.10 -8.21 -7.35
CA HIS A 112 1.48 -7.72 -7.32
C HIS A 112 2.48 -8.85 -7.08
N SER A 113 3.77 -8.52 -7.13
CA SER A 113 4.87 -9.40 -6.70
C SER A 113 5.81 -8.61 -5.81
N VAL A 114 6.54 -9.32 -4.94
CA VAL A 114 7.46 -8.71 -3.97
C VAL A 114 8.77 -8.16 -4.57
N ASN A 115 9.06 -8.44 -5.84
CA ASN A 115 10.35 -8.15 -6.49
C ASN A 115 10.70 -6.66 -6.59
N ARG A 116 9.73 -5.76 -6.38
CA ARG A 116 9.94 -4.31 -6.37
C ARG A 116 9.95 -3.68 -4.99
N PHE A 117 9.73 -4.45 -3.92
CA PHE A 117 9.80 -3.91 -2.56
C PHE A 117 11.25 -3.70 -2.10
N PRO A 118 11.51 -2.70 -1.25
CA PRO A 118 12.78 -2.59 -0.53
C PRO A 118 13.07 -3.91 0.21
N GLY A 119 14.31 -4.40 0.12
CA GLY A 119 14.71 -5.67 0.75
C GLY A 119 14.58 -6.90 -0.15
N PHE A 120 14.07 -6.77 -1.38
CA PHE A 120 14.15 -7.85 -2.35
C PHE A 120 15.57 -8.00 -2.90
N ASP A 121 16.07 -9.24 -2.90
CA ASP A 121 17.37 -9.59 -3.46
C ASP A 121 17.20 -10.37 -4.78
N ASN A 122 17.82 -9.87 -5.85
CA ASN A 122 17.71 -10.46 -7.18
C ASN A 122 18.48 -11.78 -7.32
N GLU A 123 19.52 -11.99 -6.50
CA GLU A 123 20.32 -13.22 -6.55
C GLU A 123 19.57 -14.38 -5.89
N SER A 124 19.15 -14.19 -4.64
CA SER A 124 18.35 -15.19 -3.92
C SER A 124 16.88 -15.25 -4.34
N LYS A 125 16.38 -14.27 -5.11
CA LYS A 125 14.97 -14.10 -5.49
C LYS A 125 14.03 -14.10 -4.28
N SER A 126 14.49 -13.54 -3.16
CA SER A 126 13.76 -13.55 -1.89
C SER A 126 13.60 -12.15 -1.31
N LEU A 127 12.52 -11.93 -0.57
CA LEU A 127 12.26 -10.68 0.16
C LEU A 127 12.75 -10.80 1.60
N LYS A 128 13.57 -9.84 2.04
CA LYS A 128 13.89 -9.65 3.46
C LYS A 128 12.82 -8.75 4.09
N ALA A 129 11.76 -9.36 4.64
CA ALA A 129 10.61 -8.65 5.21
C ALA A 129 11.00 -7.59 6.25
N ASP A 130 12.01 -7.86 7.11
CA ASP A 130 12.50 -6.90 8.10
C ASP A 130 13.04 -5.59 7.48
N VAL A 131 13.71 -5.71 6.33
CA VAL A 131 14.23 -4.55 5.58
C VAL A 131 13.07 -3.75 4.99
N HIS A 132 12.06 -4.43 4.44
CA HIS A 132 10.87 -3.79 3.93
C HIS A 132 10.10 -3.07 5.03
N ARG A 133 9.89 -3.74 6.16
CA ARG A 133 9.28 -3.20 7.38
C ARG A 133 10.02 -1.95 7.86
N SER A 134 11.35 -1.98 7.87
CA SER A 134 12.16 -0.81 8.24
C SER A 134 11.87 0.40 7.34
N HIS A 135 11.68 0.19 6.03
CA HIS A 135 11.30 1.27 5.10
C HIS A 135 9.87 1.78 5.33
N ILE A 136 8.93 0.89 5.67
CA ILE A 136 7.55 1.26 6.00
C ILE A 136 7.50 2.17 7.23
N PHE A 137 8.25 1.84 8.28
CA PHE A 137 8.30 2.64 9.52
C PHE A 137 9.35 3.76 9.50
N ALA A 138 10.08 3.92 8.39
CA ALA A 138 11.19 4.86 8.25
C ALA A 138 12.30 4.69 9.32
N PHE A 139 12.56 3.46 9.76
CA PHE A 139 13.70 3.15 10.61
C PHE A 139 14.98 3.02 9.79
N SER A 140 16.08 3.56 10.31
CA SER A 140 17.41 3.23 9.80
C SER A 140 17.80 1.82 10.25
N SER A 141 18.46 1.04 9.39
CA SER A 141 19.03 -0.27 9.74
C SER A 141 20.06 -0.19 10.89
N SER A 142 20.58 1.00 11.20
CA SER A 142 21.42 1.26 12.36
C SER A 142 20.66 1.39 13.69
N SER A 143 19.34 1.57 13.69
CA SER A 143 18.53 1.76 14.91
C SER A 143 17.93 0.47 15.47
N LEU A 144 18.09 -0.67 14.78
CA LEU A 144 17.60 -2.00 15.20
C LEU A 144 18.60 -2.77 16.08
N LYS A 145 19.75 -2.17 16.42
CA LYS A 145 20.82 -2.78 17.25
C LYS A 145 20.94 -2.19 18.66
N ALA A 146 19.93 -1.48 19.15
CA ALA A 146 19.91 -0.92 20.51
C ALA A 146 19.02 -1.77 21.43
#